data_AF-A0AA45AQA2-F1
#
_entry.id   AF-A0AA45AQA2-F1
#
_cell.length_a   1.000
_cell.length_b   1.000
_cell.length_c   1.000
_cell.angle_alpha   90.00
_cell.angle_beta   90.00
_cell.angle_gamma   90.00
#
_symmetry.space_group_name_H-M   'P 1'
#
loop_
_entity.id
_entity.type
_entity.pdbx_description
1 polymer ?
#
loop_
_entity_poly.entity_id
_entity_poly.type
_entity_poly.pdbx_seq_one_letter_code
_entity_poly.pdbx_strand_id
1 'polypeptide(L)'
;MGLNNATYKDTEREIQFNQAWMTQMGIDKATKFSPKGLVPPAITGMHNGDAIRAWMTNGITNVVGDNTRPPLRAKNEYWPLISNVADNGYDGLLIIPRYATTIYFNCDTAECTTREWIETSAGKGDFNSLLDNARAENTRHLLGLHADPYMFHQANMRQIDMPSITVGSQTGKMSLIMSWVETITQEMGRLTNWPITSLKHDDIGKSFSDRMALDQCEPKLSYSYSNGTTISSVTVSAKGNSCRVPVPVTIPAGTVTSSGAVKADQVGSEPPIQWVTLNGSPVTLNLGQTVGGA
;
A
#
# COMPACT_ATOMS: atom_id res chain seq x y z
N MET A 1 1.98 -0.07 -24.78
CA MET A 1 0.79 -0.45 -25.56
C MET A 1 -0.42 -0.63 -24.62
N GLY A 2 -1.66 -0.43 -25.07
CA GLY A 2 -2.85 -0.82 -24.28
C GLY A 2 -3.15 -2.31 -24.41
N LEU A 3 -3.39 -3.02 -23.30
CA LEU A 3 -3.36 -4.48 -23.23
C LEU A 3 -4.74 -5.15 -23.14
N ASN A 4 -5.84 -4.40 -23.20
CA ASN A 4 -7.20 -4.96 -23.08
C ASN A 4 -7.55 -5.98 -24.18
N ASN A 5 -6.97 -5.84 -25.38
CA ASN A 5 -7.20 -6.73 -26.52
C ASN A 5 -5.88 -7.15 -27.19
N ALA A 6 -4.78 -7.14 -26.43
CA ALA A 6 -3.47 -7.55 -26.92
C ALA A 6 -3.34 -9.07 -26.91
N THR A 7 -2.53 -9.62 -27.81
CA THR A 7 -2.23 -11.05 -27.79
C THR A 7 -1.26 -11.41 -26.67
N TYR A 8 -1.17 -12.69 -26.33
CA TYR A 8 -0.13 -13.20 -25.42
C TYR A 8 1.27 -12.78 -25.90
N LYS A 9 1.58 -12.91 -27.20
CA LYS A 9 2.91 -12.62 -27.76
C LYS A 9 3.27 -11.13 -27.70
N ASP A 10 2.30 -10.24 -27.92
CA ASP A 10 2.55 -8.81 -27.79
C ASP A 10 2.84 -8.45 -26.33
N THR A 11 2.03 -8.99 -25.41
CA THR A 11 2.20 -8.74 -23.98
C THR A 11 3.52 -9.31 -23.46
N GLU A 12 3.88 -10.52 -23.87
CA GLU A 12 5.15 -11.17 -23.53
C GLU A 12 6.34 -10.30 -23.96
N ARG A 13 6.32 -9.77 -25.18
CA ARG A 13 7.38 -8.89 -25.69
C ARG A 13 7.47 -7.58 -24.92
N GLU A 14 6.35 -6.97 -24.57
CA GLU A 14 6.32 -5.75 -23.73
C GLU A 14 7.03 -5.99 -22.39
N ILE A 15 6.81 -7.15 -21.76
CA ILE A 15 7.49 -7.51 -20.51
C ILE A 15 8.98 -7.82 -20.73
N GLN A 16 9.31 -8.72 -21.66
CA GLN A 16 10.68 -9.18 -21.88
C GLN A 16 11.60 -8.04 -22.33
N PHE A 17 11.11 -7.18 -23.23
CA PHE A 17 11.88 -6.03 -23.70
C PHE A 17 12.21 -5.08 -22.54
N ASN A 18 11.21 -4.78 -21.70
CA ASN A 18 11.40 -3.87 -20.58
C ASN A 18 12.33 -4.45 -19.50
N GLN A 19 12.21 -5.76 -19.21
CA GLN A 19 13.15 -6.46 -18.32
C GLN A 19 14.59 -6.41 -18.86
N ALA A 20 14.79 -6.76 -20.13
CA ALA A 20 16.12 -6.74 -20.75
C ALA A 20 16.72 -5.32 -20.77
N TRP A 21 15.91 -4.31 -21.06
CA TRP A 21 16.32 -2.92 -21.03
C TRP A 21 16.72 -2.46 -19.62
N MET A 22 15.91 -2.77 -18.60
CA MET A 22 16.25 -2.44 -17.21
C MET A 22 17.57 -3.08 -16.77
N THR A 23 17.82 -4.33 -17.16
CA THR A 23 19.10 -5.02 -16.91
C THR A 23 20.26 -4.37 -17.66
N GLN A 24 20.07 -4.01 -18.93
CA GLN A 24 21.09 -3.33 -19.72
C GLN A 24 21.48 -1.97 -19.10
N MET A 25 20.49 -1.22 -18.63
CA MET A 25 20.69 0.08 -17.99
C MET A 25 21.16 -0.03 -16.52
N GLY A 26 21.14 -1.23 -15.94
CA GLY A 26 21.49 -1.49 -14.53
C GLY A 26 20.46 -0.98 -13.53
N ILE A 27 19.23 -0.67 -13.97
CA ILE A 27 18.12 -0.23 -13.11
C ILE A 27 17.68 -1.35 -12.17
N ASP A 28 17.77 -2.59 -12.64
CA ASP A 28 17.45 -3.81 -11.88
C ASP A 28 18.37 -4.03 -10.66
N LYS A 29 19.50 -3.33 -10.58
CA LYS A 29 20.45 -3.36 -9.45
C LYS A 29 20.10 -2.36 -8.35
N ALA A 30 19.07 -1.52 -8.54
CA ALA A 30 18.67 -0.53 -7.55
C ALA A 30 18.15 -1.21 -6.27
N THR A 31 18.45 -0.63 -5.11
CA THR A 31 17.99 -1.15 -3.80
C THR A 31 16.47 -1.17 -3.65
N LYS A 32 15.76 -0.35 -4.44
CA LYS A 32 14.30 -0.23 -4.47
C LYS A 32 13.71 -0.72 -5.81
N PHE A 33 14.25 -1.81 -6.35
CA PHE A 33 13.73 -2.46 -7.54
C PHE A 33 12.67 -3.53 -7.20
N SER A 34 11.60 -3.63 -8.02
CA SER A 34 10.51 -4.60 -7.86
C SER A 34 10.40 -5.50 -9.09
N PRO A 35 11.15 -6.63 -9.16
CA PRO A 35 11.15 -7.49 -10.35
C PRO A 35 9.83 -8.24 -10.59
N LYS A 36 8.96 -8.38 -9.58
CA LYS A 36 7.71 -9.15 -9.69
C LYS A 36 6.46 -8.28 -9.85
N GLY A 37 6.64 -6.97 -9.78
CA GLY A 37 5.56 -5.99 -9.73
C GLY A 37 5.46 -5.22 -11.04
N LEU A 38 4.27 -5.10 -11.60
CA LEU A 38 4.01 -4.31 -12.81
C LEU A 38 2.98 -3.21 -12.54
N VAL A 39 3.24 -2.00 -13.02
CA VAL A 39 2.19 -0.99 -13.20
C VAL A 39 1.64 -1.19 -14.60
N PRO A 40 0.44 -1.80 -14.78
CA PRO A 40 -0.04 -2.09 -16.12
C PRO A 40 -0.31 -0.77 -16.86
N PRO A 41 0.02 -0.68 -18.16
CA PRO A 41 -0.13 0.55 -18.93
C PRO A 41 -1.61 0.99 -18.92
N ALA A 42 -1.89 2.16 -18.36
CA ALA A 42 -3.25 2.67 -18.15
C ALA A 42 -4.21 1.68 -17.44
N ILE A 43 -3.68 0.79 -16.60
CA ILE A 43 -4.45 -0.26 -15.90
C ILE A 43 -5.26 -1.13 -16.89
N THR A 44 -4.64 -1.43 -18.04
CA THR A 44 -5.20 -2.31 -19.07
C THR A 44 -4.65 -3.73 -18.95
N GLY A 45 -5.36 -4.71 -19.52
CA GLY A 45 -4.99 -6.13 -19.49
C GLY A 45 -5.54 -6.91 -18.29
N MET A 46 -6.15 -6.23 -17.32
CA MET A 46 -6.68 -6.84 -16.08
C MET A 46 -7.86 -7.81 -16.29
N HIS A 47 -8.46 -7.83 -17.48
CA HIS A 47 -9.50 -8.77 -17.90
C HIS A 47 -9.13 -9.49 -19.20
N ASN A 48 -7.84 -9.54 -19.52
CA ASN A 48 -7.32 -10.25 -20.68
C ASN A 48 -6.48 -11.42 -20.18
N GLY A 49 -7.03 -12.63 -20.28
CA GLY A 49 -6.37 -13.86 -19.82
C GLY A 49 -5.01 -14.10 -20.48
N ASP A 50 -4.87 -13.75 -21.76
CA ASP A 50 -3.59 -13.88 -22.48
C ASP A 50 -2.54 -12.91 -21.92
N ALA A 51 -2.94 -11.68 -21.60
CA ALA A 51 -2.05 -10.68 -21.02
C ALA A 51 -1.61 -11.08 -19.60
N ILE A 52 -2.55 -11.47 -18.74
CA ILE A 52 -2.24 -11.92 -17.38
C ILE A 52 -1.34 -13.15 -17.41
N ARG A 53 -1.63 -14.13 -18.28
CA ARG A 53 -0.78 -15.29 -18.47
C ARG A 53 0.64 -14.90 -18.87
N ALA A 54 0.79 -13.99 -19.85
CA ALA A 54 2.10 -13.51 -20.30
C ALA A 54 2.88 -12.79 -19.18
N TRP A 55 2.21 -12.00 -18.35
CA TRP A 55 2.85 -11.40 -17.17
C TRP A 55 3.37 -12.48 -16.21
N MET A 56 2.52 -13.43 -15.84
CA MET A 56 2.86 -14.45 -14.83
C MET A 56 3.93 -15.43 -15.32
N THR A 57 3.93 -15.80 -16.60
CA THR A 57 4.99 -16.66 -17.18
C THR A 57 6.34 -15.96 -17.23
N ASN A 58 6.37 -14.62 -17.24
CA ASN A 58 7.60 -13.81 -17.22
C ASN A 58 7.94 -13.28 -15.80
N GLY A 59 7.37 -13.89 -14.75
CA GLY A 59 7.76 -13.64 -13.36
C GLY A 59 7.04 -12.48 -12.67
N ILE A 60 6.07 -11.83 -13.33
CA ILE A 60 5.22 -10.81 -12.71
C ILE A 60 4.12 -11.52 -11.91
N THR A 61 4.13 -11.35 -10.59
CA THR A 61 3.15 -11.99 -9.69
C THR A 61 2.18 -11.02 -9.07
N ASN A 62 2.46 -9.72 -9.16
CA ASN A 62 1.62 -8.68 -8.61
C ASN A 62 1.56 -7.45 -9.54
N VAL A 63 0.41 -6.79 -9.54
CA VAL A 63 0.19 -5.53 -10.27
C VAL A 63 -0.60 -4.55 -9.41
N VAL A 64 -0.59 -3.28 -9.79
CA VAL A 64 -1.56 -2.31 -9.27
C VAL A 64 -2.81 -2.24 -10.13
N GLY A 65 -3.97 -2.08 -9.49
CA GLY A 65 -5.25 -1.78 -10.09
C GLY A 65 -5.58 -0.28 -10.05
N ASP A 66 -6.89 -0.01 -9.90
CA ASP A 66 -7.47 1.33 -9.86
C ASP A 66 -8.73 1.32 -9.01
N ASN A 67 -8.71 2.05 -7.89
CA ASN A 67 -9.79 2.08 -6.91
C ASN A 67 -11.07 2.76 -7.41
N THR A 68 -11.00 3.49 -8.54
CA THR A 68 -12.18 4.06 -9.21
C THR A 68 -12.98 3.01 -9.97
N ARG A 69 -12.43 1.80 -10.17
CA ARG A 69 -13.02 0.70 -10.92
C ARG A 69 -13.42 -0.45 -9.98
N PRO A 70 -14.70 -0.56 -9.57
CA PRO A 70 -15.14 -1.59 -8.64
C PRO A 70 -14.73 -3.04 -8.97
N PRO A 71 -14.70 -3.48 -10.25
CA PRO A 71 -14.26 -4.83 -10.60
C PRO A 71 -12.79 -5.15 -10.29
N LEU A 72 -11.97 -4.13 -9.99
CA LEU A 72 -10.56 -4.31 -9.62
C LEU A 72 -10.32 -4.25 -8.11
N ARG A 73 -11.39 -4.27 -7.30
CA ARG A 73 -11.32 -4.20 -5.84
C ARG A 73 -11.81 -5.49 -5.22
N ALA A 74 -11.14 -5.90 -4.13
CA ALA A 74 -11.65 -6.96 -3.28
C ALA A 74 -12.87 -6.47 -2.47
N LYS A 75 -13.67 -7.43 -1.97
CA LYS A 75 -14.79 -7.13 -1.07
C LYS A 75 -14.31 -6.56 0.27
N ASN A 76 -13.21 -7.09 0.80
CA ASN A 76 -12.52 -6.52 1.95
C ASN A 76 -11.55 -5.46 1.42
N GLU A 77 -11.75 -4.21 1.84
CA GLU A 77 -10.97 -3.05 1.36
C GLU A 77 -9.49 -3.09 1.75
N TYR A 78 -9.09 -3.95 2.70
CA TYR A 78 -7.69 -4.15 3.10
C TYR A 78 -7.03 -5.33 2.38
N TRP A 79 -7.74 -6.00 1.47
CA TRP A 79 -7.23 -7.15 0.73
C TRP A 79 -6.91 -6.77 -0.72
N PRO A 80 -5.93 -7.43 -1.34
CA PRO A 80 -5.80 -7.38 -2.79
C PRO A 80 -6.94 -8.16 -3.44
N LEU A 81 -7.26 -7.84 -4.68
CA LEU A 81 -8.05 -8.73 -5.51
C LEU A 81 -7.13 -9.82 -6.08
N ILE A 82 -7.52 -11.08 -5.99
CA ILE A 82 -6.85 -12.17 -6.70
C ILE A 82 -7.64 -12.43 -7.98
N SER A 83 -6.95 -12.35 -9.13
CA SER A 83 -7.58 -12.60 -10.43
C SER A 83 -8.10 -14.03 -10.51
N ASN A 84 -9.19 -14.24 -11.25
CA ASN A 84 -9.74 -15.57 -11.50
C ASN A 84 -10.12 -15.74 -12.99
N VAL A 85 -10.40 -16.99 -13.40
CA VAL A 85 -10.74 -17.28 -14.80
C VAL A 85 -12.05 -16.60 -15.24
N ALA A 86 -13.08 -16.58 -14.39
CA ALA A 86 -14.39 -16.08 -14.77
C ALA A 86 -14.40 -14.55 -15.00
N ASP A 87 -13.75 -13.80 -14.13
CA ASP A 87 -13.77 -12.34 -14.14
C ASP A 87 -12.58 -11.75 -14.92
N ASN A 88 -11.43 -12.42 -14.93
CA ASN A 88 -10.19 -11.87 -15.48
C ASN A 88 -9.63 -12.66 -16.67
N GLY A 89 -10.10 -13.89 -16.89
CA GLY A 89 -9.60 -14.80 -17.93
C GLY A 89 -8.34 -15.59 -17.54
N TYR A 90 -7.75 -15.32 -16.37
CA TYR A 90 -6.62 -16.09 -15.83
C TYR A 90 -6.55 -15.95 -14.30
N ASP A 91 -6.20 -17.03 -13.62
CA ASP A 91 -6.23 -17.13 -12.15
C ASP A 91 -4.87 -16.84 -11.49
N GLY A 92 -4.92 -16.25 -10.29
CA GLY A 92 -3.79 -16.18 -9.37
C GLY A 92 -2.93 -14.92 -9.43
N LEU A 93 -3.24 -13.93 -10.27
CA LEU A 93 -2.53 -12.64 -10.24
C LEU A 93 -3.01 -11.80 -9.05
N LEU A 94 -2.07 -11.26 -8.28
CA LEU A 94 -2.38 -10.34 -7.20
C LEU A 94 -2.56 -8.91 -7.73
N ILE A 95 -3.74 -8.32 -7.54
CA ILE A 95 -4.11 -6.97 -7.95
C ILE A 95 -4.22 -6.08 -6.71
N ILE A 96 -3.21 -5.24 -6.51
CA ILE A 96 -3.08 -4.31 -5.40
C ILE A 96 -4.00 -3.10 -5.67
N PRO A 97 -4.86 -2.69 -4.72
CA PRO A 97 -5.67 -1.50 -4.90
C PRO A 97 -4.77 -0.25 -4.98
N ARG A 98 -5.20 0.78 -5.72
CA ARG A 98 -4.42 2.02 -5.90
C ARG A 98 -5.35 3.21 -6.06
N TYR A 99 -5.11 4.26 -5.30
CA TYR A 99 -5.88 5.50 -5.39
C TYR A 99 -5.44 6.33 -6.61
N ALA A 100 -6.43 6.79 -7.38
CA ALA A 100 -6.24 7.91 -8.30
C ALA A 100 -6.26 9.23 -7.49
N THR A 101 -5.61 10.26 -8.02
CA THR A 101 -5.59 11.59 -7.38
C THR A 101 -6.15 12.64 -8.33
N THR A 102 -6.43 13.83 -7.79
CA THR A 102 -6.80 15.03 -8.58
C THR A 102 -5.59 15.68 -9.28
N ILE A 103 -4.41 15.03 -9.23
CA ILE A 103 -3.23 15.37 -10.02
C ILE A 103 -3.24 14.49 -11.27
N TYR A 104 -3.75 15.04 -12.38
CA TYR A 104 -4.04 14.27 -13.58
C TYR A 104 -2.78 13.85 -14.36
N PHE A 105 -2.86 12.71 -15.06
CA PHE A 105 -1.72 12.04 -15.70
C PHE A 105 -1.02 12.85 -16.79
N ASN A 106 -1.80 13.73 -17.43
CA ASN A 106 -1.50 14.57 -18.59
C ASN A 106 -1.19 16.02 -18.21
N CYS A 107 -1.15 16.35 -16.91
CA CYS A 107 -0.89 17.71 -16.44
C CYS A 107 0.49 17.86 -15.80
N ASP A 108 1.15 18.97 -16.12
CA ASP A 108 2.45 19.37 -15.58
C ASP A 108 2.43 20.73 -14.87
N THR A 109 1.29 21.44 -14.89
CA THR A 109 1.11 22.73 -14.22
C THR A 109 -0.13 22.77 -13.32
N ALA A 110 -0.10 23.66 -12.32
CA ALA A 110 -1.22 23.91 -11.42
C ALA A 110 -2.49 24.33 -12.17
N GLU A 111 -2.34 25.17 -13.20
CA GLU A 111 -3.45 25.59 -14.07
C GLU A 111 -4.09 24.40 -14.80
N CYS A 112 -3.27 23.54 -15.41
CA CYS A 112 -3.75 22.36 -16.14
C CYS A 112 -4.59 21.45 -15.23
N THR A 113 -4.03 21.04 -14.09
CA THR A 113 -4.70 20.07 -13.22
C THR A 113 -5.95 20.65 -12.55
N THR A 114 -5.93 21.95 -12.23
CA THR A 114 -7.10 22.64 -11.67
C THR A 114 -8.20 22.79 -12.71
N ARG A 115 -7.85 23.12 -13.96
CA ARG A 115 -8.82 23.20 -15.05
C ARG A 115 -9.46 21.84 -15.31
N GLU A 116 -8.67 20.78 -15.44
CA GLU A 116 -9.22 19.43 -15.67
C GLU A 116 -10.10 18.97 -14.49
N TRP A 117 -9.73 19.30 -13.25
CA TRP A 117 -10.57 19.05 -12.08
C TRP A 117 -11.92 19.76 -12.13
N ILE A 118 -11.96 21.02 -12.61
CA ILE A 118 -13.19 21.78 -12.77
C ILE A 118 -14.03 21.26 -13.94
N GLU A 119 -13.39 20.91 -15.06
CA GLU A 119 -14.09 20.55 -16.30
C GLU A 119 -14.64 19.11 -16.29
N THR A 120 -13.95 18.19 -15.61
CA THR A 120 -14.28 16.75 -15.64
C THR A 120 -14.90 16.23 -14.35
N SER A 121 -14.89 17.04 -13.31
CA SER A 121 -15.39 16.70 -11.97
C SER A 121 -16.21 17.86 -11.38
N ALA A 122 -16.63 17.76 -10.12
CA ALA A 122 -17.33 18.84 -9.43
C ALA A 122 -16.37 19.90 -8.81
N GLY A 123 -15.17 20.07 -9.40
CA GLY A 123 -14.14 20.94 -8.86
C GLY A 123 -14.52 22.41 -8.86
N LYS A 124 -14.08 23.16 -7.84
CA LYS A 124 -14.33 24.60 -7.70
C LYS A 124 -13.14 25.29 -7.03
N GLY A 125 -12.76 26.45 -7.56
CA GLY A 125 -11.73 27.29 -6.98
C GLY A 125 -10.39 27.19 -7.72
N ASP A 126 -9.32 27.47 -7.00
CA ASP A 126 -7.95 27.50 -7.50
C ASP A 126 -7.17 26.23 -7.13
N PHE A 127 -5.86 26.24 -7.39
CA PHE A 127 -5.00 25.11 -7.05
C PHE A 127 -4.93 24.86 -5.53
N ASN A 128 -5.04 25.89 -4.69
CA ASN A 128 -5.12 25.70 -3.24
C ASN A 128 -6.41 24.97 -2.84
N SER A 129 -7.52 25.29 -3.50
CA SER A 129 -8.81 24.61 -3.30
C SER A 129 -8.73 23.13 -3.72
N LEU A 130 -8.02 22.82 -4.81
CA LEU A 130 -7.73 21.46 -5.24
C LEU A 130 -6.86 20.71 -4.22
N LEU A 131 -5.80 21.34 -3.72
CA LEU A 131 -4.94 20.76 -2.68
C LEU A 131 -5.69 20.55 -1.36
N ASP A 132 -6.59 21.46 -0.99
CA ASP A 132 -7.46 21.32 0.19
C ASP A 132 -8.40 20.12 0.07
N ASN A 133 -8.99 19.93 -1.11
CA ASN A 133 -9.79 18.75 -1.43
C ASN A 133 -8.94 17.47 -1.34
N ALA A 134 -7.74 17.47 -1.93
CA ALA A 134 -6.81 16.36 -1.85
C ALA A 134 -6.39 16.06 -0.40
N ARG A 135 -6.17 17.08 0.43
CA ARG A 135 -5.87 16.91 1.86
C ARG A 135 -7.00 16.16 2.55
N ALA A 136 -8.23 16.65 2.45
CA ALA A 136 -9.39 16.05 3.12
C ALA A 136 -9.60 14.60 2.68
N GLU A 137 -9.47 14.32 1.39
CA GLU A 137 -9.69 13.01 0.78
C GLU A 137 -8.60 11.98 1.11
N ASN A 138 -7.33 12.38 1.09
CA ASN A 138 -6.24 11.41 1.23
C ASN A 138 -5.82 11.23 2.70
N THR A 139 -5.99 12.26 3.54
CA THR A 139 -5.81 12.12 4.99
C THR A 139 -6.82 11.12 5.57
N ARG A 140 -8.08 11.07 5.09
CA ARG A 140 -9.02 10.03 5.56
C ARG A 140 -8.58 8.61 5.19
N HIS A 141 -7.98 8.41 4.00
CA HIS A 141 -7.49 7.09 3.59
C HIS A 141 -6.33 6.64 4.49
N LEU A 142 -5.38 7.53 4.74
CA LEU A 142 -4.24 7.25 5.62
C LEU A 142 -4.66 7.02 7.08
N LEU A 143 -5.57 7.83 7.63
CA LEU A 143 -6.11 7.63 8.98
C LEU A 143 -7.01 6.39 9.09
N GLY A 144 -7.62 5.97 7.97
CA GLY A 144 -8.30 4.69 7.83
C GLY A 144 -7.35 3.48 7.70
N LEU A 145 -6.03 3.69 7.78
CA LEU A 145 -5.00 2.64 7.65
C LEU A 145 -5.05 1.91 6.30
N HIS A 146 -5.51 2.58 5.23
CA HIS A 146 -5.40 2.05 3.88
C HIS A 146 -3.95 2.14 3.41
N ALA A 147 -3.38 0.98 3.08
CA ALA A 147 -2.00 0.85 2.60
C ALA A 147 -1.87 1.00 1.08
N ASP A 148 -2.95 1.35 0.40
CA ASP A 148 -3.04 1.48 -1.05
C ASP A 148 -2.09 2.59 -1.54
N PRO A 149 -1.26 2.34 -2.55
CA PRO A 149 -0.45 3.38 -3.18
C PRO A 149 -1.31 4.45 -3.88
N TYR A 150 -0.67 5.57 -4.24
CA TYR A 150 -1.25 6.67 -5.00
C TYR A 150 -0.67 6.73 -6.42
N MET A 151 -1.51 7.03 -7.41
CA MET A 151 -1.13 7.13 -8.81
C MET A 151 -0.68 8.56 -9.18
N PHE A 152 0.50 8.66 -9.79
CA PHE A 152 1.04 9.85 -10.44
C PHE A 152 1.75 9.47 -11.75
N HIS A 153 2.14 10.48 -12.53
CA HIS A 153 2.79 10.32 -13.83
C HIS A 153 3.98 11.27 -13.98
N GLN A 154 4.85 10.97 -14.95
CA GLN A 154 6.10 11.71 -15.18
C GLN A 154 5.90 13.23 -15.38
N ALA A 155 4.81 13.66 -16.01
CA ALA A 155 4.48 15.07 -16.23
C ALA A 155 4.32 15.83 -14.91
N ASN A 156 3.82 15.15 -13.87
CA ASN A 156 3.59 15.73 -12.56
C ASN A 156 4.89 16.06 -11.80
N MET A 157 6.07 15.65 -12.32
CA MET A 157 7.38 15.89 -11.73
C MET A 157 8.02 17.22 -12.18
N ARG A 158 7.44 17.94 -13.16
CA ARG A 158 8.02 19.20 -13.68
C ARG A 158 8.18 20.23 -12.57
N GLN A 159 9.42 20.67 -12.31
CA GLN A 159 9.76 21.53 -11.17
C GLN A 159 10.72 22.67 -11.53
N ILE A 160 11.74 22.40 -12.35
CA ILE A 160 12.92 23.28 -12.55
C ILE A 160 12.53 24.70 -12.99
N ASP A 161 11.57 24.79 -13.89
CA ASP A 161 11.11 26.03 -14.53
C ASP A 161 9.74 26.51 -14.02
N MET A 162 9.20 25.84 -12.99
CA MET A 162 7.93 26.25 -12.39
C MET A 162 8.08 27.56 -11.60
N PRO A 163 7.01 28.38 -11.50
CA PRO A 163 6.99 29.51 -10.58
C PRO A 163 7.11 29.04 -9.12
N SER A 164 7.63 29.92 -8.26
CA SER A 164 7.66 29.65 -6.82
C SER A 164 6.25 29.75 -6.24
N ILE A 165 5.88 28.78 -5.41
CA ILE A 165 4.62 28.76 -4.67
C ILE A 165 4.90 28.47 -3.18
N THR A 166 3.88 28.63 -2.35
CA THR A 166 3.92 28.26 -0.93
C THR A 166 2.89 27.17 -0.67
N VAL A 167 3.33 26.06 -0.08
CA VAL A 167 2.48 24.94 0.35
C VAL A 167 2.76 24.67 1.83
N GLY A 168 1.81 25.07 2.68
CA GLY A 168 1.97 25.02 4.14
C GLY A 168 3.20 25.81 4.59
N SER A 169 4.12 25.12 5.26
CA SER A 169 5.37 25.72 5.77
C SER A 169 6.49 25.87 4.73
N GLN A 170 6.32 25.33 3.52
CA GLN A 170 7.38 25.27 2.51
C GLN A 170 7.12 26.29 1.40
N THR A 171 8.16 27.02 0.98
CA THR A 171 8.12 27.93 -0.17
C THR A 171 9.22 27.60 -1.15
N GLY A 172 8.87 27.47 -2.43
CA GLY A 172 9.84 27.23 -3.49
C GLY A 172 9.19 26.84 -4.80
N LYS A 173 10.02 26.50 -5.78
CA LYS A 173 9.55 25.87 -7.02
C LYS A 173 9.16 24.42 -6.71
N MET A 174 7.87 24.11 -6.84
CA MET A 174 7.34 22.78 -6.56
C MET A 174 6.66 22.22 -7.81
N SER A 175 6.84 20.92 -8.04
CA SER A 175 6.02 20.17 -8.98
C SER A 175 4.67 19.82 -8.37
N LEU A 176 3.73 19.36 -9.21
CA LEU A 176 2.41 18.94 -8.75
C LEU A 176 2.48 17.83 -7.69
N ILE A 177 3.35 16.83 -7.89
CA ILE A 177 3.52 15.76 -6.90
C ILE A 177 4.13 16.28 -5.61
N MET A 178 5.09 17.21 -5.67
CA MET A 178 5.68 17.81 -4.47
C MET A 178 4.61 18.57 -3.68
N SER A 179 3.80 19.40 -4.35
CA SER A 179 2.71 20.13 -3.70
C SER A 179 1.68 19.21 -3.04
N TRP A 180 1.31 18.12 -3.71
CA TRP A 180 0.39 17.13 -3.16
C TRP A 180 0.99 16.40 -1.94
N VAL A 181 2.25 15.94 -2.05
CA VAL A 181 2.93 15.23 -0.96
C VAL A 181 3.08 16.14 0.25
N GLU A 182 3.58 17.37 0.07
CA GLU A 182 3.71 18.37 1.15
C GLU A 182 2.38 18.63 1.86
N THR A 183 1.29 18.77 1.09
CA THR A 183 -0.04 19.03 1.64
C THR A 183 -0.49 17.91 2.59
N ILE A 184 -0.28 16.65 2.20
CA ILE A 184 -0.78 15.49 2.96
C ILE A 184 0.14 15.12 4.10
N THR A 185 1.47 15.15 3.91
CA THR A 185 2.42 14.80 4.97
C THR A 185 2.39 15.84 6.09
N GLN A 186 2.25 17.13 5.78
CA GLN A 186 2.09 18.17 6.80
C GLN A 186 0.78 18.00 7.57
N GLU A 187 -0.32 17.61 6.92
CA GLU A 187 -1.58 17.34 7.63
C GLU A 187 -1.49 16.08 8.52
N MET A 188 -0.87 15.00 8.02
CA MET A 188 -0.63 13.80 8.82
C MET A 188 0.25 14.10 10.05
N GLY A 189 1.28 14.94 9.89
CA GLY A 189 2.14 15.39 10.98
C GLY A 189 1.45 16.36 11.95
N ARG A 190 0.43 17.09 11.51
CA ARG A 190 -0.42 17.91 12.39
C ARG A 190 -1.34 17.05 13.25
N LEU A 191 -1.85 15.95 12.68
CA LEU A 191 -2.85 15.08 13.31
C LEU A 191 -2.25 13.95 14.14
N THR A 192 -1.07 13.46 13.77
CA THR A 192 -0.44 12.27 14.36
C THR A 192 1.08 12.45 14.42
N ASN A 193 1.73 11.59 15.21
CA ASN A 193 3.18 11.39 15.16
C ASN A 193 3.56 10.05 14.52
N TRP A 194 2.64 9.45 13.75
CA TRP A 194 2.85 8.13 13.18
C TRP A 194 3.94 8.17 12.10
N PRO A 195 4.79 7.15 12.03
CA PRO A 195 5.78 7.07 10.96
C PRO A 195 5.11 6.88 9.60
N ILE A 196 5.62 7.58 8.58
CA ILE A 196 5.24 7.34 7.18
C ILE A 196 6.37 6.56 6.52
N THR A 197 6.13 5.29 6.22
CA THR A 197 7.11 4.40 5.59
C THR A 197 6.74 4.12 4.14
N SER A 198 7.66 4.36 3.22
CA SER A 198 7.50 4.00 1.81
C SER A 198 8.08 2.62 1.54
N LEU A 199 7.27 1.75 0.92
CA LEU A 199 7.66 0.41 0.49
C LEU A 199 7.81 0.36 -1.03
N LYS A 200 8.70 -0.50 -1.54
CA LYS A 200 8.73 -0.79 -2.98
C LYS A 200 7.51 -1.65 -3.34
N HIS A 201 7.09 -1.61 -4.61
CA HIS A 201 5.87 -2.25 -5.10
C HIS A 201 5.75 -3.74 -4.71
N ASP A 202 6.82 -4.53 -4.86
CA ASP A 202 6.80 -5.94 -4.45
C ASP A 202 6.56 -6.15 -2.95
N ASP A 203 7.03 -5.23 -2.10
CA ASP A 203 6.81 -5.32 -0.65
C ASP A 203 5.39 -4.87 -0.27
N ILE A 204 4.79 -3.95 -1.04
CA ILE A 204 3.36 -3.63 -0.95
C ILE A 204 2.53 -4.87 -1.31
N GLY A 205 2.85 -5.53 -2.43
CA GLY A 205 2.18 -6.77 -2.83
C GLY A 205 2.27 -7.86 -1.77
N LYS A 206 3.46 -8.01 -1.16
CA LYS A 206 3.65 -8.90 -0.01
C LYS A 206 2.77 -8.50 1.19
N SER A 207 2.78 -7.22 1.58
CA SER A 207 1.98 -6.71 2.71
C SER A 207 0.49 -7.02 2.55
N PHE A 208 -0.09 -6.74 1.38
CA PHE A 208 -1.48 -7.06 1.08
C PHE A 208 -1.75 -8.57 1.09
N SER A 209 -0.85 -9.39 0.51
CA SER A 209 -1.00 -10.85 0.54
C SER A 209 -0.91 -11.43 1.95
N ASP A 210 -0.02 -10.89 2.78
CA ASP A 210 0.16 -11.31 4.16
C ASP A 210 -1.05 -10.92 5.00
N ARG A 211 -1.60 -9.71 4.79
CA ARG A 211 -2.84 -9.28 5.46
C ARG A 211 -4.01 -10.22 5.15
N MET A 212 -4.22 -10.54 3.88
CA MET A 212 -5.27 -11.47 3.47
C MET A 212 -5.07 -12.86 4.08
N ALA A 213 -3.83 -13.38 4.07
CA ALA A 213 -3.51 -14.67 4.66
C ALA A 213 -3.70 -14.69 6.19
N LEU A 214 -3.34 -13.61 6.87
CA LEU A 214 -3.53 -13.45 8.32
C LEU A 214 -5.02 -13.49 8.68
N ASP A 215 -5.84 -12.71 8.00
CA ASP A 215 -7.29 -12.63 8.29
C ASP A 215 -7.95 -14.02 8.11
N GLN A 216 -7.50 -14.80 7.12
CA GLN A 216 -7.97 -16.18 6.88
C GLN A 216 -7.53 -17.19 7.95
N CYS A 217 -6.51 -16.89 8.74
CA CYS A 217 -6.11 -17.71 9.90
C CYS A 217 -7.03 -17.53 11.10
N GLU A 218 -7.92 -16.52 11.10
CA GLU A 218 -8.83 -16.18 12.19
C GLU A 218 -8.08 -16.02 13.54
N PRO A 219 -7.08 -15.13 13.63
CA PRO A 219 -6.29 -14.95 14.85
C PRO A 219 -7.15 -14.47 16.01
N LYS A 220 -6.79 -14.93 17.21
CA LYS A 220 -7.47 -14.59 18.48
C LYS A 220 -6.44 -14.27 19.55
N LEU A 221 -6.81 -13.33 20.41
CA LEU A 221 -6.03 -12.97 21.58
C LEU A 221 -6.91 -13.08 22.83
N SER A 222 -6.39 -13.72 23.86
CA SER A 222 -6.92 -13.65 25.23
C SER A 222 -5.86 -13.05 26.14
N TYR A 223 -6.27 -12.48 27.27
CA TYR A 223 -5.36 -11.91 28.26
C TYR A 223 -5.64 -12.50 29.65
N SER A 224 -4.60 -12.57 30.48
CA SER A 224 -4.68 -13.10 31.85
C SER A 224 -4.34 -12.03 32.87
N TYR A 225 -5.03 -12.08 34.02
CA TYR A 225 -4.77 -11.21 35.15
C TYR A 225 -3.84 -11.89 36.18
N SER A 226 -2.89 -11.16 36.75
CA SER A 226 -2.05 -11.67 37.85
C SER A 226 -2.74 -11.61 39.22
N ASN A 227 -3.65 -10.65 39.42
CA ASN A 227 -4.31 -10.37 40.71
C ASN A 227 -5.81 -9.98 40.54
N GLY A 228 -6.39 -10.28 39.38
CA GLY A 228 -7.77 -9.90 39.03
C GLY A 228 -7.95 -8.48 38.48
N THR A 229 -6.95 -7.62 38.51
CA THR A 229 -7.03 -6.23 38.00
C THR A 229 -5.87 -5.83 37.07
N THR A 230 -4.74 -6.51 37.18
CA THR A 230 -3.52 -6.26 36.40
C THR A 230 -3.33 -7.34 35.34
N ILE A 231 -3.35 -6.94 34.06
CA ILE A 231 -3.03 -7.83 32.94
C ILE A 231 -1.53 -8.08 32.89
N SER A 232 -1.13 -9.35 32.98
CA SER A 232 0.27 -9.76 33.01
C SER A 232 0.72 -10.56 31.79
N SER A 233 -0.21 -11.14 31.04
CA SER A 233 0.12 -11.88 29.83
C SER A 233 -1.02 -11.87 28.82
N VAL A 234 -0.66 -12.12 27.56
CA VAL A 234 -1.60 -12.37 26.46
C VAL A 234 -1.28 -13.71 25.80
N THR A 235 -2.30 -14.46 25.40
CA THR A 235 -2.14 -15.72 24.66
C THR A 235 -2.73 -15.56 23.27
N VAL A 236 -1.91 -15.83 22.27
CA VAL A 236 -2.23 -15.71 20.86
C VAL A 236 -2.52 -17.09 20.30
N SER A 237 -3.61 -17.20 19.57
CA SER A 237 -4.04 -18.43 18.89
C SER A 237 -4.63 -18.09 17.52
N ALA A 238 -4.88 -19.13 16.74
CA ALA A 238 -5.53 -19.05 15.42
C ALA A 238 -6.25 -20.37 15.18
N LYS A 239 -6.96 -20.50 14.06
CA LYS A 239 -7.55 -21.78 13.64
C LYS A 239 -6.45 -22.85 13.54
N GLY A 240 -6.58 -23.93 14.32
CA GLY A 240 -5.56 -24.98 14.40
C GLY A 240 -4.22 -24.55 14.99
N ASN A 241 -4.16 -23.38 15.65
CA ASN A 241 -2.94 -22.78 16.21
C ASN A 241 -1.79 -22.69 15.19
N SER A 242 -2.10 -22.44 13.93
CA SER A 242 -1.11 -22.27 12.87
C SER A 242 -1.53 -21.13 11.95
N CYS A 243 -0.55 -20.39 11.46
CA CYS A 243 -0.76 -19.43 10.40
C CYS A 243 0.51 -19.34 9.54
N ARG A 244 0.34 -19.19 8.23
CA ARG A 244 1.47 -19.07 7.29
C ARG A 244 2.24 -17.76 7.46
N VAL A 245 1.61 -16.76 8.06
CA VAL A 245 2.20 -15.46 8.36
C VAL A 245 2.15 -15.20 9.88
N PRO A 246 3.09 -14.41 10.43
CA PRO A 246 3.06 -14.06 11.85
C PRO A 246 1.82 -13.23 12.21
N VAL A 247 1.29 -13.46 13.40
CA VAL A 247 0.18 -12.67 13.97
C VAL A 247 0.76 -11.44 14.68
N PRO A 248 0.41 -10.21 14.28
CA PRO A 248 0.86 -9.01 14.96
C PRO A 248 0.11 -8.83 16.29
N VAL A 249 0.85 -8.56 17.36
CA VAL A 249 0.31 -8.19 18.67
C VAL A 249 0.95 -6.88 19.11
N THR A 250 0.16 -5.81 19.12
CA THR A 250 0.58 -4.51 19.66
C THR A 250 0.48 -4.53 21.17
N ILE A 251 1.57 -4.18 21.86
CA ILE A 251 1.61 -3.99 23.31
C ILE A 251 1.77 -2.49 23.62
N PRO A 252 1.25 -1.98 24.75
CA PRO A 252 1.28 -0.54 25.01
C PRO A 252 2.68 0.01 25.27
N ALA A 253 3.56 -0.78 25.90
CA ALA A 253 4.94 -0.41 26.18
C ALA A 253 5.77 -1.64 26.59
N GLY A 254 7.09 -1.45 26.65
CA GLY A 254 8.03 -2.43 27.20
C GLY A 254 8.35 -3.59 26.25
N THR A 255 8.90 -4.66 26.83
CA THR A 255 9.26 -5.89 26.13
C THR A 255 8.42 -7.05 26.64
N VAL A 256 8.48 -8.19 25.95
CA VAL A 256 7.81 -9.42 26.36
C VAL A 256 8.81 -10.56 26.50
N THR A 257 8.49 -11.51 27.36
CA THR A 257 9.03 -12.88 27.24
C THR A 257 7.97 -13.76 26.61
N SER A 258 8.38 -14.75 25.80
CA SER A 258 7.45 -15.54 24.98
C SER A 258 7.67 -17.04 25.17
N SER A 259 6.58 -17.81 25.15
CA SER A 259 6.62 -19.28 25.11
C SER A 259 6.95 -19.85 23.72
N GLY A 260 7.02 -19.01 22.69
CA GLY A 260 7.27 -19.39 21.30
C GLY A 260 8.02 -18.33 20.48
N ALA A 261 8.16 -18.56 19.18
CA ALA A 261 8.91 -17.69 18.28
C ALA A 261 8.20 -16.34 18.04
N VAL A 262 8.90 -15.25 18.34
CA VAL A 262 8.40 -13.88 18.23
C VAL A 262 9.50 -12.99 17.69
N LYS A 263 9.13 -12.04 16.83
CA LYS A 263 9.99 -10.94 16.40
C LYS A 263 9.40 -9.62 16.86
N ALA A 264 10.14 -8.88 17.68
CA ALA A 264 9.77 -7.52 18.08
C ALA A 264 10.02 -6.52 16.93
N ASP A 265 9.17 -5.51 16.85
CA ASP A 265 9.23 -4.43 15.87
C ASP A 265 8.70 -3.13 16.49
N GLN A 266 9.27 -2.00 16.10
CA GLN A 266 8.83 -0.66 16.51
C GLN A 266 9.49 0.39 15.61
N VAL A 267 8.67 1.14 14.88
CA VAL A 267 9.10 2.24 14.02
C VAL A 267 8.75 3.59 14.66
N GLY A 268 9.76 4.43 14.88
CA GLY A 268 9.57 5.75 15.47
C GLY A 268 8.95 5.66 16.87
N SER A 269 7.79 6.31 17.05
CA SER A 269 7.09 6.41 18.34
C SER A 269 5.83 5.53 18.44
N GLU A 270 5.62 4.59 17.52
CA GLU A 270 4.49 3.67 17.61
C GLU A 270 4.63 2.71 18.81
N PRO A 271 3.53 2.12 19.34
CA PRO A 271 3.65 1.10 20.38
C PRO A 271 4.37 -0.15 19.84
N PRO A 272 5.16 -0.88 20.67
CA PRO A 272 5.87 -2.06 20.20
C PRO A 272 4.92 -3.13 19.64
N ILE A 273 5.32 -3.75 18.53
CA ILE A 273 4.58 -4.83 17.85
C ILE A 273 5.37 -6.13 18.01
N GLN A 274 4.68 -7.20 18.41
CA GLN A 274 5.22 -8.54 18.51
C GLN A 274 4.65 -9.39 17.38
N TRP A 275 5.49 -9.76 16.41
CA TRP A 275 5.11 -10.65 15.32
C TRP A 275 5.24 -12.11 15.75
N VAL A 276 4.12 -12.73 16.13
CA VAL A 276 4.05 -14.05 16.75
C VAL A 276 3.90 -15.14 15.68
N THR A 277 4.81 -16.11 15.66
CA THR A 277 4.70 -17.27 14.75
C THR A 277 3.94 -18.42 15.43
N LEU A 278 2.85 -18.86 14.83
CA LEU A 278 2.04 -19.98 15.31
C LEU A 278 2.33 -21.26 14.50
N ASN A 279 2.71 -22.35 15.20
CA ASN A 279 3.10 -23.61 14.57
C ASN A 279 2.56 -24.85 15.32
N GLY A 280 1.25 -24.90 15.51
CA GLY A 280 0.52 -26.02 16.13
C GLY A 280 0.15 -25.83 17.60
N SER A 281 0.70 -24.81 18.26
CA SER A 281 0.41 -24.47 19.65
C SER A 281 0.19 -22.97 19.83
N PRO A 282 -0.67 -22.54 20.77
CA PRO A 282 -0.81 -21.13 21.10
C PRO A 282 0.48 -20.60 21.72
N VAL A 283 0.72 -19.30 21.59
CA VAL A 283 1.91 -18.62 22.13
C VAL A 283 1.49 -17.61 23.18
N THR A 284 2.07 -17.69 24.36
CA THR A 284 1.84 -16.74 25.44
C THR A 284 2.99 -15.73 25.50
N LEU A 285 2.64 -14.44 25.49
CA LEU A 285 3.54 -13.33 25.74
C LEU A 285 3.31 -12.83 27.17
N ASN A 286 4.33 -12.92 28.03
CA ASN A 286 4.31 -12.29 29.34
C ASN A 286 4.80 -10.85 29.21
N LEU A 287 4.02 -9.90 29.69
CA LEU A 287 4.30 -8.48 29.58
C LEU A 287 5.37 -8.09 30.60
N GLY A 288 6.49 -7.56 30.15
CA GLY A 288 7.53 -7.01 31.03
C GLY A 288 7.04 -5.78 31.81
N GLN A 289 6.06 -5.07 31.24
CA GLN A 289 5.30 -4.03 31.91
C GLN A 289 3.82 -4.41 31.89
N THR A 290 3.26 -4.69 33.06
CA THR A 290 1.85 -5.08 33.19
C THR A 290 0.90 -3.91 32.89
N VAL A 291 -0.32 -4.22 32.45
CA VAL A 291 -1.32 -3.23 32.06
C VAL A 291 -2.47 -3.26 33.05
N GLY A 292 -2.76 -2.12 33.69
CA GLY A 292 -3.81 -2.02 34.69
C GLY A 292 -3.32 -2.26 36.12
N GLY A 293 -3.94 -1.55 37.06
CA GLY A 293 -3.46 -1.34 38.42
C GLY A 293 -3.20 0.16 38.64
N ALA A 294 -3.98 0.77 39.52
CA ALA A 294 -3.63 2.03 40.14
C ALA A 294 -2.58 1.79 41.23
#